data_AF-A0A1V2PN79-F1
#
_entry.id   AF-A0A1V2PN79-F1
#
_cell.length_a   1.000
_cell.length_b   1.000
_cell.length_c   1.000
_cell.angle_alpha   90.00
_cell.angle_beta   90.00
_cell.angle_gamma   90.00
#
_symmetry.space_group_name_H-M   'P 1'
#
loop_
_entity.id
_entity.type
_entity.pdbx_description
1 polymer ?
#
loop_
_entity_poly.entity_id
_entity_poly.type
_entity_poly.pdbx_seq_one_letter_code
_entity_poly.pdbx_strand_id
1 'polypeptide(L)'
;MAVIEKWTGRHAHALREALRLTNESFAGRLGVAPRTITKWKERPEMVPSPYLQDALDTELAQAPVDVLTRFTANLGLPDQRIALDQTSIGQLNAAVTDLARLLARIELGALQQPSAH
;
A
#
# COMPACT_ATOMS: atom_id res chain seq x y z
N MET A 1 0.66 1.97 2.76
CA MET A 1 -0.65 1.57 3.31
C MET A 1 -1.67 2.55 2.75
N ALA A 2 -2.67 2.10 1.99
CA ALA A 2 -3.67 3.01 1.44
C ALA A 2 -4.59 3.45 2.58
N VAL A 3 -4.57 4.74 2.92
CA VAL A 3 -5.43 5.31 3.97
C VAL A 3 -6.66 5.90 3.29
N ILE A 4 -7.83 5.40 3.65
CA ILE A 4 -9.11 5.94 3.19
C ILE A 4 -9.62 6.90 4.27
N GLU A 5 -9.49 8.21 4.04
CA GLU A 5 -9.93 9.23 5.02
C GLU A 5 -11.44 9.14 5.34
N LYS A 6 -12.23 8.69 4.36
CA LYS A 6 -13.67 8.53 4.51
C LYS A 6 -14.20 7.41 3.62
N TRP A 7 -14.82 6.41 4.22
CA TRP A 7 -15.46 5.35 3.44
C TRP A 7 -16.71 5.88 2.73
N THR A 8 -16.88 5.41 1.50
CA THR A 8 -18.07 5.64 0.67
C THR A 8 -18.55 4.32 0.10
N GLY A 9 -19.77 4.27 -0.43
CA GLY A 9 -20.30 3.09 -1.11
C GLY A 9 -19.40 2.62 -2.24
N ARG A 10 -18.77 3.57 -2.96
CA ARG A 10 -17.73 3.29 -3.97
C ARG A 10 -16.54 2.57 -3.37
N HIS A 11 -16.00 3.06 -2.25
CA HIS A 11 -14.87 2.43 -1.56
C HIS A 11 -15.23 1.02 -1.09
N ALA A 12 -16.38 0.85 -0.43
CA ALA A 12 -16.84 -0.45 0.06
C ALA A 12 -17.07 -1.45 -1.09
N HIS A 13 -17.65 -0.99 -2.20
CA HIS A 13 -17.83 -1.83 -3.40
C HIS A 13 -16.49 -2.24 -4.02
N ALA A 14 -15.53 -1.31 -4.12
CA ALA A 14 -14.20 -1.60 -4.64
C ALA A 14 -13.45 -2.61 -3.77
N LEU A 15 -13.58 -2.53 -2.43
CA LEU A 15 -12.99 -3.48 -1.48
C LEU A 15 -13.61 -4.89 -1.65
N ARG A 16 -14.94 -4.98 -1.74
CA ARG A 16 -15.63 -6.27 -1.99
C ARG A 16 -15.13 -6.94 -3.27
N GLU A 17 -15.05 -6.19 -4.36
CA GLU A 17 -14.55 -6.69 -5.65
C GLU A 17 -13.08 -7.13 -5.57
N ALA A 18 -12.24 -6.37 -4.87
CA ALA A 18 -10.83 -6.71 -4.67
C ALA A 18 -10.66 -8.01 -3.84
N LEU A 19 -11.53 -8.22 -2.85
CA LEU A 19 -11.63 -9.45 -2.06
C LEU A 19 -12.26 -10.62 -2.83
N ARG A 20 -12.87 -10.36 -4.00
CA ARG A 20 -13.62 -11.34 -4.81
C ARG A 20 -14.75 -12.03 -4.04
N LEU A 21 -15.40 -11.30 -3.14
CA LEU A 21 -16.50 -11.82 -2.33
C LEU A 21 -17.86 -11.49 -2.95
N THR A 22 -18.84 -12.36 -2.74
CA THR A 22 -20.24 -12.02 -3.03
C THR A 22 -20.77 -10.99 -2.04
N ASN A 23 -21.95 -10.42 -2.32
CA ASN A 23 -22.59 -9.48 -1.41
C ASN A 23 -22.91 -10.14 -0.07
N GLU A 24 -23.32 -11.42 -0.07
CA GLU A 24 -23.65 -12.17 1.13
C GLU A 24 -22.42 -12.42 2.01
N SER A 25 -21.32 -12.91 1.42
CA SER A 25 -20.09 -13.16 2.17
C SER A 25 -19.50 -11.87 2.75
N PHE A 26 -19.52 -10.78 1.99
CA PHE A 26 -19.01 -9.49 2.45
C PHE A 26 -19.92 -8.88 3.54
N ALA A 27 -21.24 -8.96 3.36
CA ALA A 27 -22.20 -8.55 4.37
C ALA A 27 -22.04 -9.32 5.68
N GLY A 28 -21.77 -10.64 5.60
CA GLY A 28 -21.48 -11.49 6.75
C GLY A 28 -20.25 -11.04 7.53
N ARG A 29 -19.19 -10.62 6.85
CA ARG A 29 -17.98 -10.08 7.50
C ARG A 29 -18.24 -8.76 8.23
N LEU A 30 -19.04 -7.89 7.64
CA LEU A 30 -19.37 -6.58 8.19
C LEU A 30 -20.53 -6.60 9.20
N GLY A 31 -21.17 -7.75 9.41
CA GLY A 31 -22.33 -7.88 10.31
C GLY A 31 -23.57 -7.12 9.84
N VAL A 32 -23.76 -6.95 8.53
CA VAL A 32 -24.91 -6.22 7.94
C VAL A 32 -25.74 -7.11 7.03
N ALA A 33 -26.92 -6.62 6.63
CA ALA A 33 -27.72 -7.28 5.61
C ALA A 33 -27.10 -7.10 4.20
N PRO A 34 -27.17 -8.10 3.31
CA PRO A 34 -26.70 -7.99 1.92
C PRO A 34 -27.30 -6.82 1.14
N ARG A 35 -28.54 -6.41 1.50
CA ARG A 35 -29.21 -5.24 0.92
C ARG A 35 -28.43 -3.93 1.15
N THR A 36 -27.69 -3.81 2.25
CA THR A 36 -26.83 -2.66 2.52
C THR A 36 -25.71 -2.56 1.49
N ILE A 37 -25.12 -3.70 1.12
CA ILE A 37 -24.06 -3.77 0.11
C ILE A 37 -24.61 -3.42 -1.28
N THR A 38 -25.79 -3.94 -1.64
CA THR A 38 -26.47 -3.55 -2.88
C THR A 38 -26.74 -2.05 -2.93
N LYS A 39 -27.21 -1.46 -1.82
CA LYS A 39 -27.47 -0.02 -1.72
C LYS A 39 -26.21 0.83 -1.95
N TRP A 40 -25.05 0.38 -1.48
CA TRP A 40 -23.76 1.04 -1.73
C TRP A 40 -23.34 1.00 -3.20
N LYS A 41 -23.66 -0.09 -3.91
CA LYS A 41 -23.44 -0.18 -5.36
C LYS A 41 -24.34 0.79 -6.12
N GLU A 42 -25.59 0.93 -5.70
CA GLU A 42 -26.57 1.85 -6.31
C GLU A 42 -26.28 3.32 -5.98
N ARG A 43 -25.70 3.59 -4.80
CA ARG A 43 -25.41 4.93 -4.29
C ARG A 43 -23.93 5.02 -3.85
N PRO A 44 -23.00 5.15 -4.82
CA PRO A 44 -21.57 5.14 -4.55
C PRO A 44 -21.08 6.27 -3.62
N GLU A 45 -21.80 7.38 -3.57
CA GLU A 45 -21.54 8.54 -2.70
C GLU A 45 -22.01 8.34 -1.25
N MET A 46 -22.79 7.29 -0.97
CA MET A 46 -23.30 7.01 0.37
C MET A 46 -22.14 6.80 1.34
N VAL A 47 -22.21 7.44 2.50
CA VAL A 47 -21.24 7.28 3.57
C VAL A 47 -21.76 6.22 4.55
N PRO A 48 -21.02 5.12 4.80
CA PRO A 48 -21.36 4.15 5.85
C PRO A 48 -21.39 4.78 7.25
N SER A 49 -22.14 4.18 8.17
CA SER A 49 -22.11 4.61 9.58
C SER A 49 -20.70 4.45 10.17
N PRO A 50 -20.34 5.18 11.24
CA PRO A 50 -19.00 5.09 11.84
C PRO A 50 -18.57 3.65 12.17
N TYR A 51 -19.47 2.86 12.76
CA TYR A 51 -19.24 1.43 13.03
C TYR A 51 -18.84 0.63 11.78
N LEU A 52 -19.47 0.93 10.63
CA LEU A 52 -19.13 0.25 9.38
C LEU A 52 -17.84 0.76 8.76
N GLN A 53 -17.46 2.02 9.00
CA GLN A 53 -16.15 2.52 8.59
C GLN A 53 -15.04 1.79 9.34
N ASP A 54 -15.18 1.64 10.66
CA ASP A 54 -14.23 0.87 11.48
C ASP A 54 -14.12 -0.60 11.03
N ALA A 55 -15.26 -1.23 10.71
CA ALA A 55 -15.29 -2.59 10.16
C ALA A 55 -14.61 -2.69 8.78
N LEU A 56 -14.81 -1.71 7.91
CA LEU A 56 -14.17 -1.65 6.59
C LEU A 56 -12.66 -1.39 6.70
N ASP A 57 -12.23 -0.54 7.63
CA ASP A 57 -10.82 -0.32 7.94
C ASP A 57 -10.15 -1.60 8.45
N THR A 58 -10.85 -2.36 9.29
CA THR A 58 -10.36 -3.65 9.79
C THR A 58 -10.19 -4.66 8.66
N GLU A 59 -11.19 -4.79 7.77
CA GLU A 59 -11.09 -5.67 6.59
C GLU A 59 -9.96 -5.25 5.65
N LEU A 60 -9.78 -3.94 5.42
CA LEU A 60 -8.70 -3.43 4.57
C LEU A 60 -7.32 -3.66 5.20
N ALA A 61 -7.19 -3.49 6.53
CA ALA A 61 -5.94 -3.70 7.24
C ALA A 61 -5.51 -5.18 7.26
N GLN A 62 -6.47 -6.11 7.27
CA GLN A 62 -6.21 -7.55 7.21
C GLN A 62 -6.06 -8.08 5.78
N ALA A 63 -6.31 -7.26 4.76
CA ALA A 63 -6.30 -7.68 3.37
C ALA A 63 -4.86 -8.02 2.89
N PRO A 64 -4.67 -9.14 2.18
CA PRO A 64 -3.39 -9.45 1.54
C PRO A 64 -2.95 -8.37 0.55
N VAL A 65 -1.65 -8.30 0.30
CA VAL A 65 -1.05 -7.31 -0.60
C VAL A 65 -1.69 -7.29 -1.99
N ASP A 66 -2.05 -8.46 -2.54
CA ASP A 66 -2.73 -8.55 -3.85
C ASP A 66 -4.15 -7.99 -3.85
N VAL A 67 -4.84 -8.06 -2.70
CA VAL A 67 -6.15 -7.41 -2.53
C VAL A 67 -5.96 -5.90 -2.49
N LEU A 68 -4.97 -5.39 -1.76
CA LEU A 68 -4.66 -3.96 -1.73
C LEU A 68 -4.33 -3.41 -3.12
N THR A 69 -3.56 -4.15 -3.94
CA THR A 69 -3.27 -3.76 -5.34
C THR A 69 -4.54 -3.66 -6.18
N ARG A 70 -5.43 -4.65 -6.09
CA ARG A 70 -6.69 -4.64 -6.83
C ARG A 70 -7.63 -3.55 -6.34
N PHE A 71 -7.64 -3.31 -5.03
CA PHE A 71 -8.46 -2.26 -4.42
C PHE A 71 -8.07 -0.87 -4.93
N THR A 72 -6.79 -0.52 -4.93
CA THR A 72 -6.32 0.77 -5.47
C THR A 72 -6.60 0.89 -6.97
N ALA A 73 -6.38 -0.19 -7.74
CA ALA A 73 -6.70 -0.23 -9.16
C ALA A 73 -8.21 -0.04 -9.42
N ASN A 74 -9.08 -0.68 -8.64
CA ASN A 74 -10.54 -0.53 -8.72
C ASN A 74 -11.00 0.91 -8.42
N LEU A 75 -10.23 1.66 -7.63
CA LEU A 75 -10.51 3.07 -7.34
C LEU A 75 -9.92 4.04 -8.38
N GLY A 76 -9.19 3.53 -9.38
CA GLY A 76 -8.44 4.37 -10.31
C GLY A 76 -7.35 5.20 -9.63
N LEU A 77 -6.94 4.81 -8.42
CA LEU A 77 -5.84 5.46 -7.73
C LEU A 77 -4.53 4.95 -8.36
N PRO A 78 -3.60 5.85 -8.74
CA PRO A 78 -2.29 5.41 -9.20
C PRO A 78 -1.66 4.55 -8.09
N ASP A 79 -0.98 3.47 -8.47
CA ASP A 79 -0.27 2.64 -7.49
C ASP A 79 0.78 3.52 -6.81
N GLN A 80 0.46 3.96 -5.59
CA GLN A 80 1.29 4.87 -4.81
C GLN A 80 2.37 4.13 -4.04
N ARG A 81 2.46 2.80 -4.23
CA ARG A 81 3.74 2.10 -4.06
C ARG A 81 4.67 2.75 -5.06
N ILE A 82 5.55 3.60 -4.55
CA ILE A 82 6.74 4.07 -5.25
C ILE A 82 7.28 2.85 -5.99
N ALA A 83 7.07 2.80 -7.31
CA ALA A 83 7.88 1.96 -8.14
C ALA A 83 9.26 2.52 -7.89
N LEU A 84 10.07 1.82 -7.08
CA LEU A 84 11.51 1.99 -7.13
C LEU A 84 11.86 1.62 -8.55
N ASP A 85 11.79 2.60 -9.43
CA ASP A 85 12.02 2.39 -10.84
C ASP A 85 13.48 1.95 -10.98
N GLN A 86 13.76 1.24 -12.06
CA GLN A 86 15.07 0.63 -12.25
C GLN A 86 16.20 1.69 -12.27
N THR A 87 15.88 2.93 -12.62
CA THR A 87 16.82 4.06 -12.58
C THR A 87 17.11 4.48 -11.15
N SER A 88 16.09 4.66 -10.31
CA SER A 88 16.27 4.95 -8.87
C SER A 88 17.08 3.86 -8.15
N ILE A 89 16.81 2.59 -8.45
CA ILE A 89 17.60 1.46 -7.91
C ILE A 89 19.06 1.51 -8.40
N GLY A 90 19.25 1.80 -9.69
CA GLY A 90 20.58 1.94 -10.30
C GLY A 90 21.40 3.06 -9.66
N GLN A 91 20.77 4.21 -9.39
CA GLN A 91 21.43 5.35 -8.75
C GLN A 91 21.87 5.02 -7.31
N LEU A 92 21.04 4.33 -6.54
CA LEU A 92 21.40 3.88 -5.19
C LEU A 92 22.58 2.92 -5.22
N ASN A 93 22.58 1.94 -6.13
CA ASN A 93 23.68 0.99 -6.26
C ASN A 93 25.00 1.68 -6.67
N ALA A 94 24.93 2.66 -7.56
CA ALA A 94 26.09 3.46 -7.96
C ALA A 94 26.65 4.25 -6.76
N ALA A 95 25.78 4.92 -6.00
CA ALA A 95 26.18 5.67 -4.81
C ALA A 95 26.83 4.78 -3.74
N VAL A 96 26.27 3.59 -3.47
CA VAL A 96 26.87 2.60 -2.55
C VAL A 96 28.25 2.15 -3.04
N THR A 97 28.40 1.92 -4.34
CA THR A 97 29.68 1.53 -4.94
C THR A 97 30.73 2.63 -4.80
N ASP A 98 30.36 3.88 -5.04
CA ASP A 98 31.26 5.02 -4.91
C ASP A 98 31.68 5.23 -3.45
N LEU A 99 30.76 5.09 -2.49
CA LEU A 99 31.09 5.13 -1.06
C LEU A 99 32.06 4.00 -0.68
N ALA A 100 31.82 2.77 -1.13
CA ALA A 100 32.73 1.64 -0.88
C ALA A 100 34.14 1.92 -1.43
N ARG A 101 34.23 2.56 -2.61
CA ARG A 101 35.51 2.96 -3.21
C ARG A 101 36.20 4.06 -2.41
N LEU A 102 35.45 5.04 -1.90
CA LEU A 102 36.00 6.10 -1.05
C LEU A 102 36.54 5.54 0.27
N LEU A 103 35.82 4.62 0.91
CA LEU A 103 36.30 3.95 2.13
C LEU A 103 37.59 3.17 1.87
N ALA A 104 37.67 2.39 0.78
CA ALA A 104 38.88 1.67 0.42
C ALA A 104 40.09 2.60 0.20
N ARG A 105 39.87 3.81 -0.34
CA ARG A 105 40.94 4.81 -0.51
C ARG A 105 41.43 5.39 0.81
N ILE A 106 40.54 5.58 1.79
CA ILE A 106 40.90 6.07 3.12
C ILE A 106 41.74 5.01 3.86
N GLU A 107 41.32 3.76 3.84
CA GLU A 107 42.07 2.63 4.43
C GLU A 107 43.47 2.49 3.80
N LEU A 108 43.58 2.60 2.47
CA LEU A 108 44.87 2.50 1.78
C LEU A 108 45.80 3.69 2.08
N GLY A 109 45.24 4.89 2.26
CA GLY A 109 46.00 6.08 2.66
C GLY A 109 46.52 6.01 4.10
N ALA A 110 45.80 5.34 5.00
CA ALA A 110 46.23 5.12 6.38
C ALA A 110 47.43 4.15 6.47
N LEU A 111 47.53 3.17 5.57
CA LEU A 111 48.65 2.21 5.51
C LEU A 111 49.94 2.79 4.89
N GLN A 112 49.88 3.97 4.26
CA GLN A 112 51.03 4.62 3.63
C GLN A 112 51.62 5.77 4.44
N GLN A 113 51.16 6.04 5.67
CA GLN A 113 51.87 6.97 6.55
C GLN A 113 53.17 6.30 7.04
N PRO A 114 54.36 6.76 6.61
CA PRO A 114 55.59 6.29 7.23
C PRO A 114 55.63 6.85 8.65
N SER A 115 55.71 5.96 9.64
CA SER A 115 56.03 6.33 11.03
C SER A 115 57.36 7.10 11.02
N ALA A 116 57.27 8.43 11.06
CA ALA A 116 58.42 9.28 11.29
C ALA A 116 58.75 9.22 12.79
N HIS A 117 59.93 8.64 13.04
CA HIS A 117 60.82 8.71 14.21
C HIS A 117 60.25 9.13 15.57
#